data_AF-A0A2U1M3E8-F1
#
_entry.id   AF-A0A2U1M3E8-F1
#
_cell.length_a   1.000
_cell.length_b   1.000
_cell.length_c   1.000
_cell.angle_alpha   90.00
_cell.angle_beta   90.00
_cell.angle_gamma   90.00
#
_symmetry.space_group_name_H-M   'P 1'
#
loop_
_entity.id
_entity.type
_entity.pdbx_description
1 polymer ?
#
loop_
_entity_poly.entity_id
_entity_poly.type
_entity_poly.pdbx_seq_one_letter_code
_entity_poly.pdbx_strand_id
1 'polypeptide(L)'
;MANYFLVPQKGFTNGALKACCGGAGPYNINLSAICGDESSTVCDQPDTYVCWDGIHLTEAAYKIIAKNLYHGPYTTPEFKALCPTSTFQLEGGLSSYI
;
A
#
# COMPACT_ATOMS: atom_id res chain seq x y z
N MET A 1 9.92 -9.59 8.83
CA MET A 1 9.59 -9.21 7.45
C MET A 1 8.26 -9.89 7.10
N ALA A 2 7.13 -9.23 7.37
CA ALA A 2 5.82 -9.84 7.18
C ALA A 2 5.55 -10.11 5.69
N ASN A 3 4.85 -11.20 5.42
CA ASN A 3 4.56 -11.84 4.13
C ASN A 3 3.71 -11.00 3.14
N TYR A 4 3.93 -9.68 3.04
CA TYR A 4 3.21 -8.80 2.11
C TYR A 4 3.38 -9.22 0.64
N PHE A 5 4.52 -9.82 0.30
CA PHE A 5 4.80 -10.34 -1.05
C PHE A 5 4.05 -11.64 -1.38
N LEU A 6 3.47 -12.33 -0.38
CA LEU A 6 2.75 -13.58 -0.56
C LEU A 6 1.23 -13.40 -0.53
N VAL A 7 0.70 -12.17 -0.56
CA VAL A 7 -0.73 -11.94 -0.75
C VAL A 7 -1.03 -12.08 -2.25
N PRO A 8 -1.36 -13.27 -2.74
CA PRO A 8 -1.43 -13.56 -4.17
C PRO A 8 -2.87 -13.30 -4.57
N GLN A 9 -3.30 -12.04 -4.63
CA GLN A 9 -4.53 -11.58 -5.28
C GLN A 9 -4.83 -10.14 -4.86
N LYS A 10 -4.22 -9.16 -5.54
CA LYS A 10 -4.87 -7.95 -6.07
C LYS A 10 -3.87 -7.26 -7.01
N GLY A 11 -4.02 -7.46 -8.32
CA GLY A 11 -3.54 -6.53 -9.34
C GLY A 11 -2.06 -6.59 -9.76
N PHE A 12 -1.12 -7.09 -8.96
CA PHE A 12 0.31 -7.07 -9.33
C PHE A 12 0.72 -8.21 -10.28
N THR A 13 0.44 -8.05 -11.58
CA THR A 13 0.73 -9.05 -12.62
C THR A 13 2.16 -8.97 -13.16
N ASN A 14 2.86 -7.85 -12.97
CA ASN A 14 4.23 -7.64 -13.46
C ASN A 14 5.31 -8.00 -12.42
N GLY A 15 4.90 -8.63 -11.31
CA GLY A 15 5.79 -9.16 -10.29
C GLY A 15 6.27 -8.12 -9.28
N ALA A 16 6.96 -8.62 -8.24
CA ALA A 16 7.45 -7.79 -7.14
C ALA A 16 8.87 -7.25 -7.35
N LEU A 17 9.66 -7.91 -8.19
CA LEU A 17 11.10 -7.65 -8.33
C LEU A 17 11.43 -6.65 -9.43
N LYS A 18 10.58 -6.51 -10.45
CA LYS A 18 10.78 -5.58 -11.56
C LYS A 18 10.30 -4.19 -11.17
N ALA A 19 11.10 -3.16 -11.43
CA ALA A 19 10.73 -1.76 -11.27
C ALA A 19 9.87 -1.28 -12.45
N CYS A 20 8.85 -0.45 -12.18
CA CYS A 20 8.04 0.17 -13.23
C CYS A 20 8.81 1.28 -13.96
N CYS A 21 9.51 2.11 -13.20
CA CYS A 21 10.30 3.23 -13.67
C CYS A 21 11.81 2.92 -13.52
N GLY A 22 12.61 3.38 -14.48
CA GLY A 22 14.06 3.20 -14.47
C GLY A 22 14.58 3.17 -15.90
N GLY A 23 15.48 2.23 -16.20
CA GLY A 23 16.01 2.05 -17.54
C GLY A 23 16.27 0.59 -17.87
N ALA A 24 16.54 0.32 -19.14
CA ALA A 24 16.89 -1.01 -19.60
C ALA A 24 17.98 -1.66 -18.74
N GLY A 25 17.80 -2.94 -18.40
CA GLY A 25 18.68 -3.69 -17.51
C GLY A 25 17.94 -4.77 -16.73
N PRO A 26 18.64 -5.61 -15.93
CA PRO A 26 18.00 -6.56 -15.02
C PRO A 26 17.00 -5.85 -14.11
N TYR A 27 15.78 -6.39 -14.03
CA TYR A 27 14.69 -5.83 -13.23
C TYR A 27 14.28 -4.39 -13.55
N ASN A 28 14.68 -3.85 -14.71
CA ASN A 28 14.44 -2.46 -15.12
C ASN A 28 15.10 -1.40 -14.21
N ILE A 29 16.20 -1.76 -13.54
CA ILE A 29 16.97 -0.85 -12.69
C ILE A 29 18.26 -0.47 -13.41
N ASN A 30 18.48 0.83 -13.59
CA ASN A 30 19.69 1.38 -14.20
C ASN A 30 20.09 2.68 -13.49
N LEU A 31 21.25 2.68 -12.83
CA LEU A 31 21.73 3.83 -12.04
C LEU A 31 22.14 5.04 -12.90
N SER A 32 22.27 4.86 -14.22
CA SER A 32 22.52 5.95 -15.18
C SER A 32 21.23 6.43 -15.88
N ALA A 33 20.09 5.89 -15.50
CA ALA A 33 18.76 6.27 -15.97
C ALA A 33 17.77 6.16 -14.81
N ILE A 34 18.04 6.91 -13.74
CA ILE A 34 17.19 6.91 -12.56
C ILE A 34 15.89 7.65 -12.87
N CYS A 35 14.82 7.32 -12.15
CA CYS A 35 13.53 7.97 -12.34
C CYS A 35 13.62 9.49 -12.16
N GLY A 36 13.19 10.22 -13.18
CA GLY A 36 13.33 11.68 -13.25
C GLY A 36 14.41 12.14 -14.24
N ASP A 37 15.32 11.25 -14.65
CA ASP A 37 16.26 11.52 -15.75
C ASP A 37 15.56 11.41 -17.11
N GLU A 38 16.04 12.17 -18.10
CA GLU A 38 15.54 12.11 -19.49
C GLU A 38 15.72 10.73 -20.14
N SER A 39 16.71 9.96 -19.69
CA SER A 39 17.00 8.61 -20.19
C SER A 39 16.10 7.54 -19.55
N SER A 40 15.30 7.89 -18.54
CA SER A 40 14.43 6.95 -17.85
C SER A 40 13.15 6.67 -18.63
N THR A 41 12.58 5.49 -18.39
CA THR A 41 11.31 5.03 -18.95
C THR A 41 10.39 4.60 -17.82
N VAL A 42 9.09 4.75 -18.03
CA VAL A 42 8.04 4.32 -17.10
C VAL A 42 7.19 3.26 -17.79
N CYS A 43 6.82 2.22 -17.05
CA CYS A 43 5.96 1.15 -17.53
C CYS A 43 4.53 1.64 -17.84
N ASP A 44 3.81 0.95 -18.73
CA ASP A 44 2.47 1.35 -19.16
C ASP A 44 1.39 1.21 -18.06
N GLN A 45 1.55 0.27 -17.13
CA GLN A 45 0.56 -0.04 -16.09
C GLN A 45 1.19 -0.03 -14.68
N PRO A 46 1.48 1.14 -14.09
CA PRO A 46 2.17 1.24 -12.80
C PRO A 46 1.45 0.57 -11.63
N ASP A 47 0.13 0.43 -11.70
CA ASP A 47 -0.70 -0.22 -10.69
C ASP A 47 -0.54 -1.76 -10.64
N THR A 48 0.09 -2.34 -11.67
CA THR A 48 0.38 -3.78 -11.75
C THR A 48 1.79 -4.15 -11.27
N TYR A 49 2.57 -3.17 -10.81
CA TYR A 49 3.92 -3.34 -10.27
C TYR A 49 3.95 -3.05 -8.76
N VAL A 50 4.79 -3.78 -8.03
CA VAL A 50 5.05 -3.49 -6.60
C VAL A 50 6.11 -2.40 -6.44
N CYS A 51 7.16 -2.45 -7.27
CA CYS A 51 8.34 -1.61 -7.17
C CYS A 51 8.27 -0.46 -8.19
N TRP A 52 8.53 0.76 -7.74
CA TRP A 52 8.61 1.93 -8.61
C TRP A 52 9.95 2.02 -9.30
N ASP A 53 11.07 2.10 -8.57
CA ASP A 53 12.39 2.46 -9.12
C ASP A 53 13.57 1.58 -8.64
N GLY A 54 13.25 0.50 -7.92
CA GLY A 54 14.24 -0.37 -7.27
C GLY A 54 14.45 -0.08 -5.78
N ILE A 55 13.94 1.05 -5.27
CA ILE A 55 14.07 1.48 -3.87
C ILE A 55 12.68 1.76 -3.27
N HIS A 56 11.82 2.42 -4.03
CA HIS A 56 10.48 2.84 -3.62
C HIS A 56 9.39 1.88 -4.13
N LEU A 57 8.27 1.83 -3.41
CA LEU A 57 7.07 1.11 -3.86
C LEU A 57 6.19 1.99 -4.75
N THR A 58 5.37 1.35 -5.57
CA THR A 58 4.33 2.06 -6.33
C THR A 58 3.22 2.56 -5.41
N GLU A 59 2.46 3.55 -5.88
CA GLU A 59 1.27 4.03 -5.17
C GLU A 59 0.29 2.89 -4.86
N ALA A 60 0.07 1.98 -5.82
CA ALA A 60 -0.81 0.83 -5.65
C ALA A 60 -0.36 -0.08 -4.49
N ALA A 61 0.95 -0.31 -4.35
CA ALA A 61 1.51 -1.06 -3.23
C ALA A 61 1.32 -0.31 -1.89
N TYR A 62 1.61 0.99 -1.84
CA TYR A 62 1.36 1.79 -0.64
C TYR A 62 -0.11 1.82 -0.23
N LYS A 63 -1.04 1.91 -1.19
CA LYS A 63 -2.49 1.89 -0.93
C LYS A 63 -2.94 0.58 -0.29
N ILE A 64 -2.40 -0.55 -0.74
CA ILE A 64 -2.67 -1.86 -0.14
C ILE A 64 -2.09 -1.93 1.27
N ILE A 65 -0.86 -1.46 1.49
CA ILE A 65 -0.23 -1.43 2.81
C ILE A 65 -1.07 -0.59 3.78
N ALA A 66 -1.41 0.64 3.41
CA ALA A 66 -2.19 1.54 4.25
C ALA A 66 -3.57 0.96 4.58
N LYS A 67 -4.28 0.41 3.58
CA LYS A 67 -5.58 -0.22 3.80
C LYS A 67 -5.51 -1.39 4.77
N ASN A 68 -4.50 -2.25 4.63
CA ASN A 68 -4.32 -3.41 5.49
C ASN A 68 -3.85 -3.02 6.88
N LEU A 69 -3.03 -1.98 7.02
CA LEU A 69 -2.62 -1.46 8.32
C LEU A 69 -3.82 -0.97 9.13
N TYR A 70 -4.76 -0.27 8.47
CA TYR A 70 -5.91 0.32 9.15
C TYR A 70 -7.04 -0.67 9.43
N HIS A 71 -7.35 -1.56 8.48
CA HIS A 71 -8.50 -2.47 8.57
C HIS A 71 -8.14 -3.93 8.89
N GLY A 72 -6.90 -4.33 8.65
CA GLY A 72 -6.44 -5.70 8.78
C GLY A 72 -5.79 -6.01 10.13
N PRO A 73 -5.44 -7.28 10.37
CA PRO A 73 -4.88 -7.76 11.64
C PRO A 73 -3.35 -7.56 11.73
N TYR A 74 -2.82 -6.53 11.05
CA TYR A 74 -1.37 -6.37 10.86
C TYR A 74 -0.71 -5.41 11.86
N THR A 75 -1.46 -4.94 12.87
CA THR A 75 -0.96 -4.15 14.00
C THR A 75 -1.36 -4.80 15.32
N THR A 76 -0.58 -4.54 16.37
CA THR A 76 -0.90 -4.98 17.74
C THR A 76 -0.85 -3.79 18.70
N PRO A 77 -1.99 -3.37 19.30
CA PRO A 77 -3.35 -3.83 19.01
C PRO A 77 -3.79 -3.50 17.57
N GLU A 78 -4.83 -4.17 17.08
CA GLU A 78 -5.39 -3.87 15.75
C GLU A 78 -5.87 -2.41 15.69
N PHE A 79 -5.54 -1.70 14.61
CA PHE A 79 -5.79 -0.25 14.53
C PHE A 79 -7.29 0.08 14.67
N LYS A 80 -8.15 -0.73 14.05
CA LYS A 80 -9.62 -0.61 14.18
C LYS A 80 -10.14 -0.80 15.62
N ALA A 81 -9.39 -1.50 16.48
CA ALA A 81 -9.78 -1.74 17.86
C ALA A 81 -9.38 -0.60 18.80
N LEU A 82 -8.58 0.37 18.32
CA LEU A 82 -8.14 1.52 19.10
C LEU A 82 -9.24 2.56 19.31
N CYS A 83 -10.26 2.59 18.47
CA CYS A 83 -11.45 3.40 18.70
C CYS A 83 -12.52 2.51 19.35
N PRO A 84 -12.90 2.74 20.62
CA PRO A 84 -14.18 2.26 21.11
C PRO A 84 -15.22 2.85 20.17
N THR A 85 -15.96 1.99 19.45
CA THR A 85 -17.18 2.49 18.83
C THR A 85 -18.00 2.99 20.00
N SER A 86 -18.19 4.30 20.12
CA SER A 86 -19.20 4.84 20.99
C SER A 86 -20.54 4.39 20.40
N THR A 87 -20.91 3.13 20.60
CA THR A 87 -22.30 2.82 20.90
C THR A 87 -22.58 3.62 22.16
N PHE A 88 -22.88 4.90 21.98
CA PHE A 88 -23.74 5.64 22.86
C PHE A 88 -24.92 4.69 23.06
N GLN A 89 -25.01 4.11 24.25
CA GLN A 89 -26.16 3.32 24.63
C GLN A 89 -27.35 4.26 24.49
N LEU A 90 -28.06 4.18 23.37
CA LEU A 90 -29.42 4.68 23.26
C LEU A 90 -30.37 3.71 23.98
N GLU A 91 -30.04 3.38 25.22
CA GLU A 91 -30.96 2.78 26.18
C GLU A 91 -30.68 3.47 27.51
N GLY A 92 -31.23 4.67 27.67
CA GLY A 92 -30.93 5.50 28.83
C GLY A 92 -31.64 6.83 28.86
N GLY A 93 -32.98 6.82 28.83
CA GLY A 93 -33.81 7.83 29.48
C GLY A 93 -33.85 9.23 28.86
N LEU A 94 -34.88 9.49 28.06
CA LEU A 94 -35.51 10.81 28.07
C LEU A 94 -36.16 11.01 29.45
N SER A 95 -35.51 11.76 30.33
CA SER A 95 -36.19 12.46 31.42
C SER A 95 -35.46 13.77 31.70
N SER A 96 -36.08 14.85 31.21
CA SER A 96 -36.15 16.20 31.79
C SER A 96 -34.98 16.69 32.63
N TYR A 97 -34.32 17.79 32.24
CA TYR A 97 -34.15 18.97 33.10
C TYR A 97 -33.66 20.17 32.28
N ILE A 98 -34.45 21.25 32.40
CA ILE A 98 -34.40 22.62 31.82
C ILE A 98 -34.82 22.74 30.35
#